data_AF-A0A1S6IWP1-F1
#
_entry.id   AF-A0A1S6IWP1-F1
#
_cell.length_a   1.000
_cell.length_b   1.000
_cell.length_c   1.000
_cell.angle_alpha   90.00
_cell.angle_beta   90.00
_cell.angle_gamma   90.00
#
_symmetry.space_group_name_H-M   'P 1'
#
loop_
_entity.id
_entity.type
_entity.pdbx_description
1 polymer ?
#
loop_
_entity_poly.entity_id
_entity_poly.type
_entity_poly.pdbx_seq_one_letter_code
_entity_poly.pdbx_strand_id
1 'polypeptide(L)'
;MWEGWPLSKVILLFTGIAMLLISLQVTLYHYRQNFRHWIMYSPVVGGPVIGFLTIALVFYPVPLLRSITIIMLLVGAALGVTGGYLHFNGIGERVGGYGEAQNYLVGPPLILPLMISAMCLLGLIALYWR
;
A
#
# COMPACT_ATOMS: atom_id res chain seq x y z
N MET A 1 -32.84 16.96 5.41
CA MET A 1 -32.46 15.54 5.24
C MET A 1 -30.95 15.46 5.33
N TRP A 2 -30.40 14.52 6.10
CA TRP A 2 -28.98 14.22 6.09
C TRP A 2 -28.71 13.26 4.93
N GLU A 3 -27.94 13.70 3.93
CA GLU A 3 -27.59 12.96 2.71
C GLU A 3 -26.45 11.91 2.94
N GLY A 4 -26.08 11.63 4.19
CA GLY A 4 -24.96 10.75 4.53
C GLY A 4 -23.58 11.42 4.39
N TRP A 5 -22.54 10.61 4.22
CA TRP A 5 -21.18 11.09 3.93
C TRP A 5 -20.95 11.17 2.42
N PRO A 6 -20.21 12.19 1.92
CA PRO A 6 -19.76 12.21 0.54
C PRO A 6 -18.98 10.93 0.19
N LEU A 7 -19.14 10.43 -1.04
CA LEU A 7 -18.47 9.22 -1.53
C LEU A 7 -16.95 9.28 -1.32
N SER A 8 -16.32 10.46 -1.52
CA SER A 8 -14.88 10.66 -1.28
C SER A 8 -14.47 10.37 0.16
N LYS A 9 -15.28 10.74 1.17
CA LYS A 9 -15.02 10.41 2.58
C LYS A 9 -15.13 8.91 2.84
N VAL A 10 -16.12 8.25 2.24
CA VAL A 10 -16.29 6.80 2.38
C VAL A 10 -15.11 6.05 1.75
N ILE A 11 -14.68 6.45 0.55
CA ILE A 11 -13.52 5.85 -0.13
C ILE A 11 -12.23 6.10 0.65
N LEU A 12 -12.01 7.30 1.21
CA LEU A 12 -10.84 7.58 2.03
C LEU A 12 -10.82 6.74 3.31
N LEU A 13 -11.97 6.62 4.00
CA LEU A 13 -12.06 5.78 5.19
C LEU A 13 -11.76 4.31 4.86
N PHE A 14 -12.38 3.79 3.80
CA PHE A 14 -12.12 2.43 3.31
C PHE A 14 -10.64 2.24 2.96
N THR A 15 -10.06 3.16 2.20
CA THR A 15 -8.65 3.13 1.77
C THR A 15 -7.72 3.08 2.99
N GLY A 16 -7.99 3.91 4.00
CA GLY A 16 -7.20 3.94 5.22
C GLY A 16 -7.27 2.63 6.00
N ILE A 17 -8.48 2.08 6.22
CA ILE A 17 -8.67 0.79 6.91
C ILE A 17 -8.03 -0.35 6.13
N ALA A 18 -8.27 -0.42 4.81
CA ALA A 18 -7.69 -1.43 3.94
C ALA A 18 -6.15 -1.36 3.97
N MET A 19 -5.56 -0.16 3.95
CA MET A 19 -4.12 0.01 4.05
C MET A 19 -3.57 -0.52 5.38
N LEU A 20 -4.26 -0.31 6.51
CA LEU A 20 -3.86 -0.87 7.81
C LEU A 20 -3.90 -2.40 7.80
N LEU A 21 -4.94 -3.01 7.22
CA LEU A 21 -5.06 -4.47 7.12
C LEU A 21 -3.99 -5.07 6.18
N ILE A 22 -3.75 -4.44 5.03
CA ILE A 22 -2.64 -4.82 4.13
C ILE A 22 -1.31 -4.70 4.87
N SER A 23 -1.11 -3.64 5.64
CA SER A 23 0.12 -3.41 6.39
C SER A 23 0.36 -4.46 7.48
N LEU A 24 -0.70 -4.92 8.14
CA LEU A 24 -0.63 -6.06 9.06
C LEU A 24 -0.15 -7.30 8.31
N GLN A 25 -0.73 -7.62 7.16
CA GLN A 25 -0.31 -8.75 6.34
C GLN A 25 1.15 -8.62 5.88
N VAL A 26 1.56 -7.44 5.42
CA VAL A 26 2.94 -7.13 5.03
C VAL A 26 3.88 -7.39 6.21
N THR A 27 3.54 -6.91 7.41
CA THR A 27 4.35 -7.08 8.62
C THR A 27 4.54 -8.56 8.93
N LEU A 28 3.47 -9.36 8.89
CA LEU A 28 3.54 -10.81 9.11
C LEU A 28 4.45 -11.50 8.08
N TYR A 29 4.35 -11.12 6.82
CA TYR A 29 5.21 -11.66 5.76
C TYR A 29 6.67 -11.22 5.87
N HIS A 30 6.95 -10.06 6.46
CA HIS A 30 8.31 -9.50 6.56
C HIS A 30 8.98 -9.80 7.91
N TYR A 31 8.25 -10.31 8.91
CA TYR A 31 8.71 -10.48 10.29
C TYR A 31 10.00 -11.33 10.42
N ARG A 32 10.19 -12.33 9.57
CA ARG A 32 11.38 -13.23 9.61
C ARG A 32 12.13 -13.32 8.29
N GLN A 33 11.89 -12.39 7.37
CA GLN A 33 12.57 -12.37 6.08
C GLN A 33 13.91 -11.64 6.21
N ASN A 34 14.91 -12.08 5.44
CA ASN A 34 16.19 -11.42 5.33
C ASN A 34 16.35 -10.87 3.91
N PHE A 35 15.96 -9.61 3.71
CA PHE A 35 15.97 -9.00 2.39
C PHE A 35 17.35 -8.51 2.00
N ARG A 36 17.71 -8.71 0.73
CA ARG A 36 18.89 -8.10 0.12
C ARG A 36 18.76 -6.57 -0.02
N HIS A 37 17.53 -6.08 -0.18
CA HIS A 37 17.23 -4.66 -0.34
C HIS A 37 16.41 -4.14 0.85
N TRP A 38 16.97 -3.22 1.62
CA TRP A 38 16.32 -2.62 2.79
C TRP A 38 15.03 -1.87 2.47
N ILE A 39 14.88 -1.39 1.22
CA ILE A 39 13.66 -0.74 0.75
C ILE A 39 12.42 -1.65 0.88
N MET A 40 12.59 -2.97 0.93
CA MET A 40 11.50 -3.93 1.12
C MET A 40 10.83 -3.80 2.50
N TYR A 41 11.48 -3.17 3.48
CA TYR A 41 10.86 -2.84 4.76
C TYR A 41 10.07 -1.53 4.75
N SER A 42 10.16 -0.71 3.69
CA SER A 42 9.43 0.55 3.62
C SER A 42 7.91 0.41 3.83
N PRO A 43 7.19 -0.60 3.28
CA PRO A 43 5.76 -0.73 3.53
C PRO A 43 5.41 -1.16 4.96
N VAL A 44 6.34 -1.73 5.73
CA VAL A 44 6.10 -2.13 7.13
C VAL A 44 5.80 -0.92 8.01
N VAL A 45 6.46 0.21 7.76
CA VAL A 45 6.24 1.47 8.49
C VAL A 45 5.39 2.45 7.67
N GLY A 46 5.67 2.57 6.37
CA GLY A 46 4.98 3.50 5.50
C GLY A 46 3.49 3.17 5.31
N GLY A 47 3.14 1.89 5.21
CA GLY A 47 1.76 1.45 5.08
C GLY A 47 0.88 1.88 6.26
N PRO A 48 1.25 1.57 7.52
CA PRO A 48 0.51 2.04 8.70
C PRO A 48 0.38 3.56 8.75
N VAL A 49 1.47 4.30 8.48
CA VAL A 49 1.46 5.77 8.46
C VAL A 49 0.47 6.30 7.42
N ILE A 50 0.48 5.76 6.19
CA ILE A 50 -0.49 6.13 5.14
C ILE A 50 -1.92 5.83 5.60
N GLY A 51 -2.15 4.65 6.18
CA GLY A 51 -3.47 4.26 6.69
C GLY A 51 -4.02 5.24 7.71
N PHE A 52 -3.22 5.57 8.74
CA PHE A 52 -3.62 6.53 9.78
C PHE A 52 -3.81 7.95 9.24
N LEU A 53 -2.92 8.44 8.38
CA LEU A 53 -3.05 9.76 7.76
C LEU A 53 -4.32 9.88 6.93
N THR A 54 -4.66 8.82 6.19
CA THR A 54 -5.87 8.78 5.35
C THR A 54 -7.13 8.77 6.21
N ILE A 55 -7.17 7.99 7.29
CA ILE A 55 -8.30 7.98 8.25
C ILE A 55 -8.41 9.33 8.95
N ALA A 56 -7.30 9.88 9.46
CA ALA A 56 -7.29 11.16 10.16
C ALA A 56 -7.83 12.29 9.28
N LEU A 57 -7.50 12.28 7.98
CA LEU A 57 -7.97 13.29 7.02
C LEU A 57 -9.50 13.28 6.82
N VAL A 58 -10.17 12.13 7.00
CA VAL A 58 -11.65 12.04 6.94
C VAL A 58 -12.31 12.88 8.03
N PHE A 59 -11.74 12.87 9.24
CA PHE A 59 -12.27 13.55 10.41
C PHE A 59 -11.72 14.97 10.57
N TYR A 60 -10.48 15.21 10.13
CA TYR A 60 -9.78 16.48 10.28
C TYR A 60 -9.22 16.97 8.93
N PRO A 61 -10.07 17.47 8.01
CA PRO A 61 -9.67 17.84 6.65
C PRO A 61 -8.90 19.17 6.58
N VAL A 62 -7.82 19.30 7.36
CA VAL A 62 -6.99 20.50 7.41
C VAL A 62 -5.95 20.52 6.27
N PRO A 63 -5.59 21.69 5.71
CA PRO A 63 -4.73 21.77 4.53
C PRO A 63 -3.38 21.05 4.67
N LEU A 64 -2.71 21.21 5.81
CA LEU A 64 -1.41 20.58 6.07
C LEU A 64 -1.53 19.04 6.05
N LEU A 65 -2.52 18.47 6.75
CA LEU A 65 -2.75 17.03 6.77
C LEU A 65 -3.06 16.52 5.36
N ARG A 66 -3.87 17.25 4.59
CA ARG A 66 -4.16 16.91 3.19
C ARG A 66 -2.89 16.84 2.35
N SER A 67 -2.02 17.83 2.44
CA SER A 67 -0.75 17.87 1.70
C SER A 67 0.18 16.72 2.09
N ILE A 68 0.33 16.44 3.39
CA ILE A 68 1.14 15.31 3.87
C ILE A 68 0.58 13.98 3.37
N THR A 69 -0.74 13.77 3.47
CA THR A 69 -1.40 12.56 2.99
C THR A 69 -1.18 12.38 1.48
N ILE A 70 -1.31 13.44 0.67
CA ILE A 70 -1.06 13.36 -0.78
C ILE A 70 0.38 12.93 -1.07
N ILE A 71 1.37 13.55 -0.43
CA ILE A 71 2.79 13.20 -0.61
C ILE A 71 3.01 11.73 -0.24
N MET A 72 2.49 11.29 0.90
CA MET A 72 2.65 9.92 1.38
C MET A 72 1.94 8.90 0.47
N LEU A 73 0.77 9.22 -0.09
CA LEU A 73 0.09 8.37 -1.07
C LEU A 73 0.91 8.27 -2.37
N LEU A 74 1.49 9.37 -2.86
CA LEU A 74 2.35 9.33 -4.06
C LEU A 74 3.61 8.48 -3.83
N VAL A 75 4.28 8.68 -2.69
CA VAL A 75 5.44 7.89 -2.29
C VAL A 75 5.06 6.41 -2.12
N GLY A 76 3.95 6.13 -1.46
CA GLY A 76 3.42 4.77 -1.27
C GLY A 76 3.11 4.08 -2.59
N ALA A 77 2.54 4.80 -3.56
CA ALA A 77 2.27 4.28 -4.89
C ALA A 77 3.55 3.89 -5.63
N ALA A 78 4.58 4.75 -5.59
CA ALA A 78 5.89 4.47 -6.20
C ALA A 78 6.60 3.29 -5.51
N LEU A 79 6.56 3.22 -4.18
CA LEU A 79 7.17 2.14 -3.41
C LEU A 79 6.45 0.80 -3.65
N GLY A 80 5.13 0.78 -3.80
CA GLY A 80 4.40 -0.44 -4.14
C GLY A 80 4.76 -0.99 -5.53
N VAL A 81 4.95 -0.12 -6.53
CA VAL A 81 5.43 -0.54 -7.86
C VAL A 81 6.86 -1.07 -7.77
N THR A 82 7.73 -0.36 -7.05
CA THR A 82 9.13 -0.76 -6.82
C THR A 82 9.20 -2.10 -6.10
N GLY A 83 8.38 -2.29 -5.07
CA GLY A 83 8.25 -3.55 -4.35
C GLY A 83 7.77 -4.68 -5.24
N GLY A 84 6.77 -4.45 -6.09
CA GLY A 84 6.30 -5.43 -7.07
C GLY A 84 7.40 -5.88 -8.03
N TYR A 85 8.20 -4.93 -8.53
CA TYR A 85 9.36 -5.24 -9.37
C TYR A 85 10.41 -6.08 -8.63
N LEU A 86 10.75 -5.73 -7.39
CA LEU A 86 11.71 -6.49 -6.59
C LEU A 86 11.21 -7.90 -6.26
N HIS A 87 9.91 -8.04 -5.95
CA HIS A 87 9.28 -9.34 -5.72
C HIS A 87 9.28 -10.19 -6.98
N PHE A 88 8.97 -9.59 -8.14
CA PHE A 88 9.02 -10.27 -9.43
C PHE A 88 10.43 -10.77 -9.76
N ASN A 89 11.47 -9.95 -9.57
CA ASN A 89 12.85 -10.39 -9.75
C ASN A 89 13.21 -11.55 -8.80
N GLY A 90 12.79 -11.45 -7.53
CA GLY A 90 13.01 -12.49 -6.54
C GLY A 90 12.35 -13.84 -6.87
N ILE A 91 11.30 -13.87 -7.69
CA ILE A 91 10.73 -15.13 -8.23
C ILE A 91 11.71 -15.79 -9.20
N GLY A 92 12.33 -15.00 -10.10
CA GLY A 92 13.29 -15.48 -11.09
C GLY A 92 14.59 -16.00 -10.49
N GLU A 93 14.95 -15.55 -9.29
CA GLU A 93 16.15 -15.96 -8.56
C GLU A 93 15.99 -17.33 -7.84
N ARG A 94 14.78 -17.88 -7.74
CA ARG A 94 14.56 -19.20 -7.14
C ARG A 94 14.91 -20.33 -8.10
N VAL A 95 15.10 -21.54 -7.58
CA VAL A 95 15.30 -22.75 -8.40
C VAL A 95 14.11 -22.94 -9.35
N GLY A 96 14.40 -23.19 -10.64
CA GLY A 96 13.39 -23.26 -11.70
C GLY A 96 12.96 -21.89 -12.26
N GLY A 97 13.34 -20.79 -11.61
CA GLY A 97 13.10 -19.41 -12.05
C GLY A 97 11.64 -19.13 -12.38
N TYR A 98 11.41 -18.37 -13.46
CA TYR A 98 10.08 -18.00 -13.93
C TYR A 98 9.28 -19.15 -14.56
N GLY A 99 9.94 -20.25 -14.93
CA GLY A 99 9.29 -21.43 -15.51
C GLY A 99 8.62 -22.33 -14.48
N GLU A 100 8.94 -22.15 -13.19
CA GLU A 100 8.40 -22.94 -12.09
C GLU A 100 7.20 -22.23 -11.46
N ALA A 101 6.00 -22.74 -11.73
CA ALA A 101 4.74 -22.14 -11.26
C ALA A 101 4.67 -22.04 -9.73
N GLN A 102 5.28 -22.97 -9.00
CA GLN A 102 5.40 -22.95 -7.55
C GLN A 102 6.00 -21.63 -7.03
N ASN A 103 6.96 -21.03 -7.75
CA ASN A 103 7.65 -19.82 -7.30
C ASN A 103 6.71 -18.60 -7.22
N TYR A 104 5.59 -18.61 -7.92
CA TYR A 104 4.56 -17.56 -7.79
C TYR A 104 3.61 -17.78 -6.61
N LEU A 105 3.47 -19.03 -6.14
CA LEU A 105 2.53 -19.41 -5.08
C LEU A 105 3.15 -19.36 -3.69
N VAL A 106 4.38 -19.86 -3.56
CA VAL A 106 5.11 -19.92 -2.27
C VAL A 106 6.32 -18.98 -2.23
N GLY A 107 6.62 -18.30 -3.33
CA GLY A 107 7.69 -17.30 -3.39
C GLY A 107 7.27 -15.93 -2.84
N PRO A 108 8.04 -14.88 -3.18
CA PRO A 108 7.69 -13.52 -2.79
C PRO A 108 6.30 -13.13 -3.33
N PRO A 109 5.41 -12.55 -2.50
CA PRO A 109 4.08 -12.16 -2.95
C PRO A 109 4.14 -11.01 -3.98
N LEU A 110 3.75 -11.28 -5.22
CA LEU A 110 3.78 -10.27 -6.29
C LEU A 110 2.64 -9.24 -6.17
N ILE A 111 1.44 -9.69 -5.80
CA ILE A 111 0.23 -8.87 -5.83
C ILE A 111 0.15 -7.90 -4.64
N LEU A 112 0.65 -8.31 -3.47
CA LEU A 112 0.54 -7.51 -2.24
C LEU A 112 1.19 -6.11 -2.35
N PRO A 113 2.41 -5.94 -2.88
CA PRO A 113 2.96 -4.59 -3.08
C PRO A 113 2.19 -3.77 -4.12
N LEU A 114 1.61 -4.39 -5.14
CA LEU A 114 0.77 -3.70 -6.12
C LEU A 114 -0.58 -3.27 -5.53
N MET A 115 -1.12 -4.02 -4.56
CA MET A 115 -2.30 -3.62 -3.80
C MET A 115 -2.06 -2.35 -2.97
N ILE A 116 -0.85 -2.16 -2.43
CA ILE A 116 -0.47 -0.90 -1.79
C ILE A 116 -0.55 0.25 -2.79
N SER A 117 0.00 0.08 -4.01
CA SER A 117 -0.11 1.10 -5.06
C SER A 117 -1.55 1.38 -5.43
N ALA A 118 -2.38 0.35 -5.60
CA ALA A 118 -3.79 0.50 -5.95
C ALA A 118 -4.55 1.28 -4.87
N MET A 119 -4.33 0.98 -3.58
CA MET A 119 -4.96 1.74 -2.48
C MET A 119 -4.46 3.18 -2.43
N CYS A 120 -3.17 3.42 -2.66
CA CYS A 120 -2.64 4.78 -2.71
C CYS A 120 -3.27 5.61 -3.84
N LEU A 121 -3.39 5.02 -5.04
CA LEU A 121 -4.04 5.65 -6.19
C LEU A 121 -5.54 5.88 -5.93
N LEU A 122 -6.24 4.94 -5.29
CA LEU A 122 -7.64 5.10 -4.91
C LEU A 122 -7.83 6.28 -3.94
N GLY A 123 -6.94 6.42 -2.95
CA GLY A 123 -6.92 7.57 -2.04
C GLY A 123 -6.69 8.90 -2.77
N LEU A 124 -5.75 8.94 -3.72
CA LEU A 124 -5.52 10.12 -4.57
C LEU A 124 -6.75 10.46 -5.42
N ILE A 125 -7.35 9.46 -6.08
CA ILE A 125 -8.59 9.65 -6.84
C ILE A 125 -9.67 10.26 -5.95
N ALA A 126 -9.88 9.75 -4.74
CA ALA A 126 -10.86 10.28 -3.80
C ALA A 126 -10.58 11.74 -3.38
N LEU A 127 -9.32 12.16 -3.28
CA LEU A 127 -8.92 13.53 -2.92
C LEU A 127 -9.09 14.55 -4.05
N TYR A 128 -9.15 14.08 -5.29
CA TYR A 128 -9.36 14.90 -6.48
C TYR A 128 -10.73 14.67 -7.14
N TRP A 129 -11.54 13.75 -6.62
CA TRP A 129 -12.92 13.50 -7.03
C TRP A 129 -13.78 14.72 -6.72
N ARG A 130 -14.48 15.24 -7.75
CA ARG A 130 -15.36 16.40 -7.68
C ARG A 130 -16.80 15.98 -7.87
#